data_AF-A0A8H4XV02-F1
#
_entry.id   AF-A0A8H4XV02-F1
#
_cell.length_a   1.000
_cell.length_b   1.000
_cell.length_c   1.000
_cell.angle_alpha   90.00
_cell.angle_beta   90.00
_cell.angle_gamma   90.00
#
_symmetry.space_group_name_H-M   'P 1'
#
loop_
_entity.id
_entity.type
_entity.pdbx_description
1 polymer ?
#
loop_
_entity_poly.entity_id
_entity_poly.type
_entity_poly.pdbx_seq_one_letter_code
_entity_poly.pdbx_strand_id
1 'polypeptide(L)'
;MAEVYKNKFYRLFDNTSTIADSNITGSDDIGIFEVETVPTNYNPDRPKKSSYSMSFNSDHEDVPKIDSPRADRLLVPVFNRVQRSTGRIGSKQNFGAPSFIVLSREEAQDYDAILRKVLLEV
;
A
#
# COMPACT_ATOMS: atom_id res chain seq x y z
N MET A 1 -9.25 3.43 -3.31
CA MET A 1 -8.92 4.87 -3.32
C MET A 1 -7.95 5.14 -2.19
N ALA A 2 -6.97 6.01 -2.39
CA ALA A 2 -5.97 6.35 -1.38
C ALA A 2 -5.65 7.85 -1.39
N GLU A 3 -5.39 8.41 -0.23
CA GLU A 3 -4.80 9.73 -0.05
C GLU A 3 -3.29 9.61 -0.09
N VAL A 4 -2.64 10.46 -0.88
CA VAL A 4 -1.19 10.49 -1.05
C VAL A 4 -0.65 11.73 -0.34
N TYR A 5 0.34 11.52 0.51
CA TYR A 5 1.06 12.61 1.16
C TYR A 5 2.56 12.35 1.11
N LYS A 6 3.32 13.34 0.60
CA LYS A 6 4.79 13.25 0.45
C LYS A 6 5.24 11.95 -0.25
N ASN A 7 4.58 11.62 -1.36
CA ASN A 7 4.91 10.46 -2.21
C ASN A 7 4.77 9.11 -1.47
N LYS A 8 3.79 9.02 -0.57
CA LYS A 8 3.40 7.79 0.16
C LYS A 8 1.89 7.72 0.28
N PHE A 9 1.36 6.52 0.39
CA PHE A 9 -0.02 6.34 0.83
C PHE A 9 -0.13 6.77 2.28
N TYR A 10 -0.87 7.86 2.49
CA TYR A 10 -1.22 8.32 3.82
C TYR A 10 -2.38 7.46 4.29
N ARG A 11 -3.53 7.55 3.61
CA ARG A 11 -4.78 6.91 4.03
C ARG A 11 -5.38 6.06 2.92
N LEU A 12 -5.89 4.88 3.26
CA LEU A 12 -6.74 4.10 2.37
C LEU A 12 -8.19 4.36 2.74
N PHE A 13 -9.04 4.53 1.73
CA PHE A 13 -10.48 4.68 1.92
C PHE A 13 -11.16 3.33 1.73
N ASP A 14 -11.98 2.95 2.70
CA ASP A 14 -12.83 1.76 2.66
C ASP A 14 -14.08 2.02 1.81
N ASN A 15 -14.58 1.00 1.13
CA ASN A 15 -15.78 1.09 0.28
C ASN A 15 -17.06 1.40 1.07
N THR A 16 -17.08 1.08 2.36
CA THR A 16 -18.24 1.27 3.22
C THR A 16 -18.40 2.71 3.71
N SER A 17 -17.47 3.61 3.38
CA SER A 17 -17.51 5.02 3.78
C SER A 17 -18.12 5.87 2.67
N THR A 18 -18.94 6.86 3.01
CA THR A 18 -19.33 7.86 2.01
C THR A 18 -18.17 8.83 1.74
N ILE A 19 -18.22 9.51 0.59
CA ILE A 19 -17.26 10.57 0.27
C ILE A 19 -17.36 11.71 1.29
N ALA A 20 -18.57 12.04 1.76
CA ALA A 20 -18.78 13.07 2.78
C ALA A 20 -18.10 12.71 4.12
N ASP A 21 -18.11 11.44 4.51
CA ASP A 21 -17.46 10.96 5.75
C ASP A 21 -15.93 10.83 5.63
N SER A 22 -15.40 10.98 4.42
CA SER A 22 -13.98 10.75 4.14
C SER A 22 -13.09 11.93 4.55
N ASN A 23 -13.69 13.10 4.85
CA ASN A 23 -13.00 14.36 5.18
C ASN A 23 -11.97 14.78 4.12
N ILE A 24 -12.25 14.51 2.84
CA ILE A 24 -11.40 14.92 1.72
C ILE A 24 -11.53 16.44 1.54
N THR A 25 -10.41 17.12 1.52
CA THR A 25 -10.28 18.58 1.32
C THR A 25 -9.65 18.90 -0.04
N GLY A 26 -9.74 20.16 -0.46
CA GLY A 26 -9.18 20.59 -1.75
C GLY A 26 -7.65 20.56 -1.83
N SER A 27 -6.94 20.37 -0.71
CA SER A 27 -5.47 20.24 -0.69
C SER A 27 -4.98 18.80 -0.75
N ASP A 28 -5.89 17.82 -0.72
CA ASP A 28 -5.51 16.41 -0.62
C ASP A 28 -5.27 15.81 -2.01
N ASP A 29 -4.18 15.08 -2.17
CA ASP A 29 -3.90 14.32 -3.38
C ASP A 29 -4.58 12.95 -3.29
N ILE A 30 -5.67 12.76 -4.03
CA ILE A 30 -6.44 11.51 -4.02
C ILE A 30 -6.12 10.70 -5.28
N GLY A 31 -5.74 9.43 -5.08
CA GLY A 31 -5.47 8.46 -6.14
C GLY A 31 -6.46 7.29 -6.15
N ILE A 32 -6.82 6.85 -7.34
CA ILE A 32 -7.54 5.60 -7.59
C ILE A 32 -6.59 4.70 -8.37
N PHE A 33 -6.39 3.49 -7.85
CA PHE A 33 -5.40 2.55 -8.37
C PHE A 33 -6.14 1.28 -8.78
N GLU A 34 -6.00 0.93 -10.05
CA GLU A 34 -6.37 -0.40 -10.54
C GLU A 34 -5.26 -1.38 -10.15
N VAL A 35 -5.64 -2.63 -9.87
CA VAL A 35 -4.71 -3.70 -9.51
C VAL A 35 -4.93 -4.89 -10.43
N GLU A 36 -3.84 -5.57 -10.80
CA GLU A 36 -3.85 -6.70 -11.75
C GLU A 36 -4.88 -7.79 -11.39
N THR A 37 -5.03 -8.06 -10.10
CA THR A 37 -5.96 -9.07 -9.61
C THR A 37 -6.45 -8.76 -8.20
N VAL A 38 -7.53 -9.41 -7.78
CA VAL A 38 -8.10 -9.26 -6.44
C VAL A 38 -7.11 -9.82 -5.40
N PRO A 39 -6.60 -9.00 -4.46
CA PRO A 39 -5.69 -9.46 -3.43
C PRO A 39 -6.42 -10.23 -2.33
N THR A 40 -5.72 -11.14 -1.66
CA THR A 40 -6.26 -11.97 -0.56
C THR A 40 -6.00 -11.38 0.82
N ASN A 41 -5.02 -10.48 0.94
CA ASN A 41 -4.63 -9.85 2.21
C ASN A 41 -5.33 -8.50 2.48
N TYR A 42 -6.08 -7.97 1.51
CA TYR A 42 -6.75 -6.69 1.61
C TYR A 42 -8.24 -6.83 1.33
N ASN A 43 -9.07 -6.39 2.28
CA ASN A 43 -10.53 -6.33 2.14
C ASN A 43 -11.00 -4.87 2.36
N PRO A 44 -11.44 -4.16 1.30
CA PRO A 44 -11.95 -2.80 1.40
C PRO A 44 -13.40 -2.71 1.95
N ASP A 45 -14.11 -3.83 2.01
CA ASP A 45 -15.49 -3.92 2.51
C ASP A 45 -15.55 -4.32 3.99
N ARG A 46 -14.39 -4.42 4.65
CA ARG A 46 -14.35 -4.83 6.06
C ARG A 46 -15.12 -3.81 6.93
N PRO A 47 -15.95 -4.28 7.88
CA PRO A 47 -16.64 -3.37 8.80
C PRO A 47 -15.62 -2.59 9.62
N LYS A 48 -15.77 -1.26 9.69
CA LYS A 48 -14.91 -0.37 10.48
C LYS A 48 -14.84 -0.83 11.93
N LYS A 49 -13.71 -1.39 12.36
CA LYS A 49 -13.37 -1.48 13.79
C LYS A 49 -12.83 -0.11 14.21
N SER A 50 -13.25 0.40 15.37
CA SER A 50 -12.82 1.71 15.87
C SER A 50 -11.35 1.67 16.29
N SER A 51 -10.43 1.88 15.35
CA SER A 51 -9.00 1.99 15.62
C SER A 51 -8.43 3.11 14.76
N TYR A 52 -8.12 4.22 15.41
CA TYR A 52 -7.56 5.44 14.84
C TYR A 52 -6.05 5.32 14.56
N SER A 53 -5.55 4.15 14.17
CA SER A 53 -4.13 4.00 13.82
C SER A 53 -3.97 3.59 12.36
N MET A 54 -3.40 4.50 11.58
CA MET A 54 -2.79 4.16 10.30
C MET A 54 -1.46 3.49 10.58
N SER A 55 -1.53 2.22 10.94
CA SER A 55 -0.38 1.35 10.94
C SER A 55 -0.57 0.35 9.81
N PHE A 56 0.46 0.19 8.98
CA PHE A 56 0.68 -1.07 8.27
C PHE A 56 0.90 -2.26 9.23
N ASN A 57 0.79 -2.04 10.55
CA ASN A 57 0.51 -3.07 11.54
C ASN A 57 -1.00 -3.24 11.67
N SER A 58 -1.44 -4.42 11.27
CA SER A 58 -2.67 -5.06 11.69
C SER A 58 -3.15 -4.60 13.07
N ASP A 59 -4.40 -4.14 13.13
CA ASP A 59 -5.24 -4.33 14.32
C ASP A 59 -5.29 -5.84 14.61
N HIS A 60 -4.33 -6.40 15.36
CA HIS A 60 -4.30 -7.74 15.95
C HIS A 60 -4.94 -8.90 15.14
N GLU A 61 -4.94 -8.84 13.81
CA GLU A 61 -5.16 -10.00 12.97
C GLU A 61 -3.82 -10.72 12.98
N ASP A 62 -3.82 -11.94 13.51
CA ASP A 62 -2.65 -12.81 13.46
C ASP A 62 -2.08 -12.79 12.06
N VAL A 63 -0.81 -12.40 11.92
CA VAL A 63 -0.11 -12.39 10.63
C VAL A 63 -0.29 -13.78 10.03
N PRO A 64 -1.01 -13.91 8.90
CA PRO A 64 -1.27 -15.22 8.33
C PRO A 64 0.06 -15.91 8.09
N LYS A 65 0.16 -17.18 8.47
CA LYS A 65 1.29 -17.99 8.04
C LYS A 65 1.39 -17.96 6.52
N ILE A 66 2.60 -18.07 6.00
CA ILE A 66 2.85 -18.02 4.54
C ILE A 66 2.10 -19.10 3.77
N ASP A 67 1.72 -20.21 4.44
CA ASP A 67 0.95 -21.30 3.87
C ASP A 67 -0.56 -21.03 3.80
N SER A 68 -1.05 -19.98 4.47
CA SER A 68 -2.46 -19.59 4.52
C SER A 68 -2.97 -19.07 3.16
N PRO A 69 -4.20 -19.40 2.75
CA PRO A 69 -4.84 -18.81 1.57
C PRO A 69 -4.90 -17.28 1.59
N ARG A 70 -4.84 -16.65 2.79
CA ARG A 70 -4.78 -15.18 2.91
C ARG A 70 -3.46 -14.59 2.39
N ALA A 71 -2.43 -15.41 2.22
CA ALA A 71 -1.11 -15.04 1.71
C ALA A 71 -0.90 -15.39 0.22
N ASP A 72 -1.94 -15.85 -0.50
CA ASP A 72 -1.81 -16.26 -1.90
C ASP A 72 -1.57 -15.08 -2.85
N ARG A 73 -2.19 -13.93 -2.58
CA ARG A 73 -2.06 -12.70 -3.39
C ARG A 73 -1.93 -11.49 -2.49
N LEU A 74 -0.71 -10.97 -2.38
CA LEU A 74 -0.37 -9.87 -1.50
C LEU A 74 -0.43 -8.54 -2.25
N LEU A 75 -1.32 -7.65 -1.83
CA LEU A 75 -1.26 -6.24 -2.20
C LEU A 75 -0.10 -5.57 -1.46
N VAL A 76 0.85 -5.01 -2.21
CA VAL A 76 2.05 -4.39 -1.67
C VAL A 76 2.20 -2.96 -2.21
N PRO A 77 2.34 -1.95 -1.33
CA PRO A 77 2.61 -0.58 -1.76
C PRO A 77 4.09 -0.41 -2.16
N VAL A 78 4.32 0.27 -3.28
CA VAL A 78 5.66 0.60 -3.80
C VAL A 78 5.90 2.09 -3.64
N PHE A 79 7.06 2.43 -3.09
CA PHE A 79 7.49 3.81 -2.88
C PHE A 79 8.88 4.05 -3.47
N ASN A 80 9.00 5.07 -4.31
CA ASN A 80 10.27 5.46 -4.88
C ASN A 80 11.01 6.40 -3.93
N ARG A 81 12.29 6.13 -3.70
CA ARG A 81 13.11 6.89 -2.77
C ARG A 81 14.49 7.15 -3.33
N VAL A 82 14.95 8.41 -3.22
CA VAL A 82 16.33 8.75 -3.56
C VAL A 82 17.19 8.59 -2.31
N GLN A 83 18.26 7.80 -2.43
CA GLN A 83 19.31 7.78 -1.42
C GLN A 83 20.37 8.81 -1.80
N ARG A 84 20.32 10.00 -1.19
CA ARG A 84 21.38 11.01 -1.33
C ARG A 84 22.41 10.81 -0.21
N SER A 85 23.69 10.74 -0.57
CA SER A 85 24.81 10.72 0.38
C SER A 85 25.02 12.13 0.94
N THR A 86 24.26 12.51 1.97
CA THR A 86 24.44 13.80 2.64
C THR A 86 24.49 13.61 4.16
N GLY A 87 25.70 13.47 4.70
CA GLY A 87 26.02 13.63 6.13
C GLY A 87 25.24 12.76 7.13
N ARG A 88 25.49 12.96 8.44
CA ARG A 88 24.93 12.15 9.56
C ARG A 88 23.40 12.17 9.68
N ILE A 89 22.69 13.01 8.92
CA ILE A 89 21.24 13.15 8.93
C ILE A 89 20.76 13.29 7.47
N GLY A 90 20.97 12.26 6.65
CA GLY A 90 20.44 12.24 5.28
C GLY A 90 18.91 12.12 5.31
N SER A 91 18.20 13.17 4.87
CA SER A 91 16.74 13.11 4.76
C SER A 91 16.34 12.07 3.73
N LYS A 92 15.63 11.02 4.18
CA LYS A 92 15.06 9.96 3.34
C LYS A 92 13.90 10.53 2.52
N GLN A 93 14.20 11.13 1.37
CA GLN A 93 13.17 11.78 0.52
C GLN A 93 12.57 10.79 -0.47
N ASN A 94 11.26 10.59 -0.38
CA ASN A 94 10.48 9.89 -1.39
C ASN A 94 10.19 10.82 -2.57
N PHE A 95 10.03 10.26 -3.76
CA PHE A 95 9.71 10.97 -4.98
C PHE A 95 8.75 10.16 -5.85
N GLY A 96 8.18 10.78 -6.88
CA GLY A 96 7.26 10.13 -7.82
C GLY A 96 5.93 9.71 -7.21
N ALA A 97 5.02 9.24 -8.06
CA ALA A 97 3.76 8.67 -7.61
C ALA A 97 4.03 7.33 -6.89
N PRO A 98 3.36 7.04 -5.76
CA PRO A 98 3.33 5.70 -5.20
C PRO A 98 2.44 4.79 -6.08
N SER A 99 2.70 3.49 -6.05
CA SER A 99 1.91 2.50 -6.79
C SER A 99 1.66 1.25 -5.94
N PHE A 100 0.84 0.34 -6.44
CA PHE A 100 0.63 -0.97 -5.86
C PHE A 100 1.10 -2.04 -6.83
N ILE A 101 1.63 -3.13 -6.29
CA ILE A 101 1.79 -4.39 -7.02
C ILE A 101 1.05 -5.49 -6.28
N VAL A 102 0.62 -6.51 -7.02
CA VAL A 102 0.11 -7.75 -6.43
C VAL A 102 1.15 -8.83 -6.64
N LEU A 103 1.54 -9.51 -5.55
CA LEU A 103 2.52 -10.60 -5.60
C LEU A 103 1.85 -11.92 -5.23
N SER A 104 2.12 -12.97 -6.01
CA SER A 104 1.83 -14.34 -5.60
C SER A 104 2.77 -14.78 -4.49
N ARG A 105 2.46 -15.90 -3.84
CA ARG A 105 3.31 -16.52 -2.82
C ARG A 105 4.71 -16.86 -3.36
N GLU A 106 4.77 -17.38 -4.58
CA GLU A 106 6.01 -17.75 -5.26
C GLU A 106 6.80 -16.50 -5.65
N GLU A 107 6.13 -15.49 -6.22
CA GLU A 107 6.75 -14.22 -6.60
C GLU A 107 7.31 -13.48 -5.39
N ALA A 108 6.63 -13.53 -4.24
CA ALA A 108 7.10 -12.89 -3.01
C ALA A 108 8.41 -13.46 -2.47
N GLN A 109 8.81 -14.66 -2.93
CA GLN A 109 10.08 -15.31 -2.56
C GLN A 109 11.17 -15.13 -3.64
N ASP A 110 10.85 -14.53 -4.78
CA ASP A 110 11.76 -14.35 -5.91
C ASP A 110 12.01 -12.85 -6.18
N TYR A 111 13.24 -12.41 -5.92
CA TYR A 111 13.66 -11.03 -6.15
C TYR A 111 13.49 -10.59 -7.61
N ASP A 112 13.84 -11.46 -8.57
CA ASP A 112 13.77 -11.11 -9.99
C ASP A 112 12.32 -11.03 -10.48
N ALA A 113 11.42 -11.83 -9.89
CA ALA A 113 9.98 -11.69 -10.13
C ALA A 113 9.46 -10.33 -9.62
N ILE A 114 9.81 -9.96 -8.38
CA ILE A 114 9.42 -8.67 -7.78
C ILE A 114 9.96 -7.51 -8.63
N LEU A 115 11.24 -7.55 -8.98
CA LEU A 115 11.89 -6.48 -9.74
C LEU A 115 11.25 -6.32 -11.12
N ARG A 116 10.93 -7.42 -11.82
CA ARG A 116 10.21 -7.37 -13.10
C ARG A 116 8.86 -6.69 -12.96
N LYS A 117 8.06 -7.02 -11.93
CA LYS A 117 6.77 -6.37 -11.69
C LYS A 117 6.93 -4.87 -11.42
N VAL A 118 7.90 -4.48 -10.61
CA VAL A 118 8.17 -3.05 -10.32
C VAL A 118 8.58 -2.28 -11.57
N LEU A 119 9.34 -2.89 -12.49
CA LEU A 119 9.82 -2.23 -13.70
C LEU A 119 8.80 -2.23 -14.86
N LEU A 120 7.91 -3.22 -14.92
CA LEU A 120 6.84 -3.30 -15.94
C LEU A 120 5.69 -2.33 -15.65
N GLU A 121 5.50 -1.96 -14.39
CA GLU A 121 4.54 -0.93 -13.92
C GLU A 121 5.00 0.51 -14.23
N VAL A 122 5.80 0.73 -15.29
CA VAL A 122 6.30 2.04 -15.74
C VAL A 122 5.81 2.37 -17.14
#